data_AF-A0A8C2XFB2-F1
#
_entry.id   AF-A0A8C2XFB2-F1
#
_cell.length_a   1.000
_cell.length_b   1.000
_cell.length_c   1.000
_cell.angle_alpha   90.00
_cell.angle_beta   90.00
_cell.angle_gamma   90.00
#
_symmetry.space_group_name_H-M   'P 1'
#
loop_
_entity.id
_entity.type
_entity.pdbx_description
1 polymer ?
#
loop_
_entity_poly.entity_id
_entity_poly.type
_entity_poly.pdbx_seq_one_letter_code
_entity_poly.pdbx_strand_id
1 'polypeptide(L)'
;MDTQSYLPVEPGVGMEENFLSLDDILLSHERLPIRTECRFPRLGYLERSTDAQDIPEGTKMELPLWLSKGLYEKKRRVLSVELPKVYREGWRTVFNADPNVVDLHKMGPYYYGLGSQMLHFDSPENPEIAQTLLQTFVGRFRRNMDSSQNAYNEDTSALVERLDSTCTLK
;
A
#
# COMPACT_ATOMS: atom_id res chain seq x y z
N MET A 1 23.11 33.82 -7.47
CA MET A 1 22.75 32.48 -6.97
C MET A 1 21.29 32.33 -7.28
N ASP A 2 20.96 31.64 -8.37
CA ASP A 2 19.59 31.39 -8.75
C ASP A 2 18.94 30.51 -7.69
N THR A 3 17.97 31.07 -6.97
CA THR A 3 17.17 30.34 -6.01
C THR A 3 16.26 29.42 -6.82
N GLN A 4 16.75 28.21 -7.11
CA GLN A 4 15.95 27.21 -7.79
C GLN A 4 14.77 26.87 -6.88
N SER A 5 13.58 27.31 -7.27
CA SER A 5 12.34 27.05 -6.55
C SER A 5 12.12 25.54 -6.45
N TYR A 6 11.78 25.07 -5.25
CA TYR A 6 11.46 23.67 -5.01
C TYR A 6 10.34 23.22 -5.95
N LEU A 7 10.62 22.18 -6.74
CA LEU A 7 9.62 21.49 -7.53
C LEU A 7 9.18 20.25 -6.75
N PRO A 8 7.89 20.07 -6.47
CA PRO A 8 7.41 18.86 -5.83
C PRO A 8 7.72 17.65 -6.71
N VAL A 9 8.21 16.59 -6.08
CA VAL A 9 8.52 15.33 -6.75
C VAL A 9 7.28 14.45 -6.70
N GLU A 10 6.76 14.09 -7.87
CA GLU A 10 5.58 13.23 -7.97
C GLU A 10 5.91 11.78 -7.56
N PRO A 11 4.95 11.08 -6.92
CA PRO A 11 5.07 9.65 -6.62
C PRO A 11 5.14 8.82 -7.90
N GLY A 12 5.75 7.65 -7.80
CA GLY A 12 5.84 6.69 -8.89
C GLY A 12 4.48 6.10 -9.25
N VAL A 13 4.31 5.74 -10.53
CA VAL A 13 3.07 5.15 -11.04
C VAL A 13 3.28 3.65 -11.27
N GLY A 14 2.35 2.85 -10.75
CA GLY A 14 2.34 1.40 -10.94
C GLY A 14 3.36 0.72 -10.02
N MET A 15 4.28 -0.04 -10.62
CA MET A 15 5.24 -0.85 -9.86
C MET A 15 6.52 -0.06 -9.49
N GLU A 16 6.81 1.06 -10.14
CA GLU A 16 8.03 1.81 -9.78
C GLU A 16 7.71 2.87 -8.73
N GLU A 17 8.61 3.00 -7.74
CA GLU A 17 8.60 4.08 -6.73
C GLU A 17 9.63 5.13 -7.14
N ASN A 18 9.32 6.40 -6.91
CA ASN A 18 10.26 7.49 -7.10
C ASN A 18 11.12 7.65 -5.85
N PHE A 19 12.43 7.46 -6.00
CA PHE A 19 13.40 7.52 -4.90
C PHE A 19 13.38 8.85 -4.11
N LEU A 20 12.99 9.96 -4.77
CA LEU A 20 12.95 11.29 -4.16
C LEU A 20 11.54 11.71 -3.73
N SER A 21 10.51 10.90 -3.99
CA SER A 21 9.15 11.19 -3.54
C SER A 21 9.00 10.88 -2.06
N LEU A 22 8.53 11.87 -1.30
CA LEU A 22 8.24 11.69 0.13
C LEU A 22 7.05 10.74 0.34
N ASP A 23 6.06 10.78 -0.54
CA ASP A 23 4.89 9.91 -0.46
C ASP A 23 5.28 8.45 -0.69
N ASP A 24 6.18 8.16 -1.63
CA ASP A 24 6.65 6.78 -1.85
C ASP A 24 7.52 6.29 -0.69
N ILE A 25 8.34 7.17 -0.10
CA ILE A 25 9.10 6.82 1.11
C ILE A 25 8.14 6.48 2.27
N LEU A 26 7.08 7.27 2.47
CA LEU A 26 6.09 7.03 3.51
C LEU A 26 5.28 5.76 3.24
N LEU A 27 4.83 5.55 2.00
CA LEU A 27 4.19 4.31 1.55
C LEU A 27 5.08 3.09 1.82
N SER A 28 6.37 3.18 1.48
CA SER A 28 7.31 2.07 1.65
C SER A 28 7.54 1.68 3.12
N HIS A 29 7.24 2.60 4.04
CA HIS A 29 7.33 2.36 5.49
C HIS A 29 6.14 1.54 6.03
N GLU A 30 5.05 1.41 5.28
CA GLU A 30 3.90 0.61 5.69
C GLU A 30 4.31 -0.85 5.96
N ARG A 31 3.74 -1.42 7.02
CA ARG A 31 4.08 -2.75 7.50
C ARG A 31 3.22 -3.80 6.83
N LEU A 32 3.86 -4.88 6.39
CA LEU A 32 3.21 -6.02 5.78
C LEU A 32 3.35 -7.25 6.67
N PRO A 33 2.29 -8.07 6.76
CA PRO A 33 2.40 -9.37 7.40
C PRO A 33 3.24 -10.29 6.50
N ILE A 34 4.31 -10.82 7.06
CA ILE A 34 5.22 -11.76 6.37
C ILE A 34 5.46 -12.99 7.23
N ARG A 35 5.84 -14.08 6.56
CA ARG A 35 6.31 -15.32 7.17
C ARG A 35 7.76 -15.56 6.75
N THR A 36 8.64 -15.81 7.71
CA THR A 36 10.03 -16.18 7.41
C THR A 36 10.07 -17.60 6.84
N GLU A 37 10.83 -17.80 5.77
CA GLU A 37 11.04 -19.12 5.14
C GLU A 37 12.47 -19.64 5.41
N CYS A 38 13.27 -18.87 6.13
CA CYS A 38 14.56 -19.29 6.66
C CYS A 38 14.82 -18.66 8.03
N ARG A 39 15.75 -19.24 8.79
CA ARG A 39 16.22 -18.68 10.07
C ARG A 39 16.98 -17.37 9.82
N PHE A 40 16.68 -16.33 10.58
CA PHE A 40 17.49 -15.11 10.59
C PHE A 40 18.45 -15.08 11.79
N PRO A 41 19.76 -15.28 11.55
CA PRO A 41 20.72 -15.34 12.64
C PRO A 41 20.95 -13.96 13.26
N ARG A 42 21.08 -13.91 14.59
CA ARG A 42 21.35 -12.73 15.42
C ARG A 42 20.28 -11.64 15.37
N LEU A 43 19.08 -11.94 14.86
CA LEU A 43 17.96 -11.01 14.76
C LEU A 43 16.84 -11.28 15.77
N GLY A 44 17.03 -12.19 16.73
CA GLY A 44 15.97 -12.55 17.68
C GLY A 44 15.46 -11.38 18.54
N TYR A 45 16.28 -10.33 18.74
CA TYR A 45 15.87 -9.10 19.44
C TYR A 45 14.71 -8.34 18.77
N LEU A 46 14.43 -8.59 17.48
CA LEU A 46 13.27 -8.02 16.78
C LEU A 46 11.97 -8.65 17.26
N GLU A 47 12.03 -9.90 17.74
CA GLU A 47 10.88 -10.66 18.21
C GLU A 47 10.80 -10.58 19.74
N ARG A 48 10.09 -9.58 20.27
CA ARG A 48 9.99 -9.34 21.73
C ARG A 48 9.37 -10.50 22.53
N SER A 49 8.77 -11.49 21.86
CA SER A 49 8.16 -12.67 22.47
C SER A 49 9.17 -13.74 22.87
N THR A 50 10.39 -13.71 22.32
CA THR A 50 11.34 -14.82 22.48
C THR A 50 12.72 -14.26 22.84
N ASP A 51 13.33 -14.76 23.93
CA ASP A 51 14.71 -14.40 24.32
C ASP A 51 15.76 -15.18 23.49
N ALA A 52 15.38 -15.58 22.27
CA ALA A 52 16.22 -16.34 21.36
C ALA A 52 17.20 -15.39 20.67
N GLN A 53 18.40 -15.89 20.39
CA GLN A 53 19.39 -15.14 19.64
C GLN A 53 18.98 -14.93 18.17
N ASP A 54 18.19 -15.86 17.63
CA ASP A 54 17.85 -15.92 16.22
C ASP A 54 16.34 -16.03 16.03
N ILE A 55 15.85 -15.55 14.88
CA ILE A 55 14.45 -15.73 14.50
C ILE A 55 14.33 -17.09 13.81
N PRO A 56 13.45 -18.00 14.29
CA PRO A 56 13.25 -19.28 13.65
C PRO A 56 12.58 -19.14 12.26
N GLU A 57 12.67 -20.22 11.48
CA GLU A 57 11.90 -20.36 10.25
C GLU A 57 10.41 -20.51 10.58
N GLY A 58 9.54 -19.94 9.75
CA GLY A 58 8.08 -20.00 9.91
C GLY A 58 7.51 -18.93 10.84
N THR A 59 8.33 -18.03 11.39
CA THR A 59 7.86 -16.94 12.26
C THR A 59 7.02 -15.95 11.45
N LYS A 60 5.83 -15.64 11.99
CA LYS A 60 4.97 -14.58 11.48
C LYS A 60 5.36 -13.27 12.14
N MET A 61 5.68 -12.26 11.34
CA MET A 61 6.01 -10.92 11.83
C MET A 61 5.56 -9.86 10.84
N GLU A 62 5.73 -8.61 11.21
CA GLU A 62 5.44 -7.46 10.36
C GLU A 62 6.75 -6.78 9.95
N LEU A 63 6.98 -6.66 8.65
CA LEU A 63 8.14 -5.94 8.10
C LEU A 63 7.69 -4.80 7.19
N PRO A 64 8.44 -3.69 7.12
CA PRO A 64 8.18 -2.63 6.15
C PRO A 64 8.21 -3.15 4.70
N LEU A 65 7.45 -2.51 3.81
CA LEU A 65 7.39 -2.84 2.38
C LEU A 65 8.78 -2.79 1.72
N TRP A 66 9.57 -1.74 1.95
CA TRP A 66 10.91 -1.61 1.33
C TRP A 66 11.84 -2.78 1.68
N LEU A 67 11.79 -3.24 2.94
CA LEU A 67 12.61 -4.36 3.41
C LEU A 67 12.10 -5.68 2.84
N SER A 68 10.77 -5.84 2.82
CA SER A 68 10.11 -7.03 2.27
C SER A 68 10.43 -7.19 0.78
N LYS A 69 10.44 -6.11 0.00
CA LYS A 69 10.87 -6.10 -1.40
C LYS A 69 12.33 -6.53 -1.57
N GLY A 70 13.24 -5.98 -0.76
CA GLY A 70 14.67 -6.30 -0.86
C GLY A 70 15.01 -7.75 -0.49
N LEU A 71 14.24 -8.35 0.43
CA LEU A 71 14.41 -9.73 0.87
C LEU A 71 13.60 -10.73 0.03
N TYR A 72 12.64 -10.25 -0.77
CA TYR A 72 11.84 -11.11 -1.63
C TYR A 72 12.62 -11.53 -2.87
N GLU A 73 12.95 -12.81 -2.96
CA GLU A 73 13.61 -13.39 -4.13
C GLU A 73 12.84 -14.62 -4.62
N LYS A 74 12.41 -14.60 -5.89
CA LYS A 74 11.57 -15.67 -6.49
C LYS A 74 12.19 -17.08 -6.38
N LYS A 75 13.53 -17.16 -6.36
CA LYS A 75 14.28 -18.42 -6.33
C LYS A 75 14.76 -18.82 -4.93
N ARG A 76 15.01 -17.84 -4.06
CA ARG A 76 15.47 -18.05 -2.69
C ARG A 76 14.36 -17.54 -1.79
N ARG A 77 13.47 -18.45 -1.38
CA ARG A 77 12.37 -18.14 -0.47
C ARG A 77 12.96 -17.77 0.90
N VAL A 78 13.35 -16.52 1.07
CA VAL A 78 13.81 -15.95 2.35
C VAL A 78 12.60 -15.57 3.19
N LEU A 79 11.57 -15.03 2.54
CA LEU A 79 10.29 -14.70 3.15
C LEU A 79 9.13 -14.99 2.18
N SER A 80 7.95 -15.16 2.77
CA SER A 80 6.66 -15.19 2.09
C SER A 80 5.82 -14.01 2.57
N VAL A 81 5.27 -13.24 1.64
CA VAL A 81 4.40 -12.09 1.96
C VAL A 81 2.96 -12.56 2.01
N GLU A 82 2.26 -12.27 3.11
CA GLU A 82 0.82 -12.49 3.22
C GLU A 82 0.06 -11.24 2.73
N LEU A 83 -1.04 -11.45 2.00
CA LEU A 83 -1.86 -10.34 1.53
C LEU A 83 -2.55 -9.63 2.72
N PRO A 84 -2.41 -8.28 2.82
CA PRO A 84 -3.16 -7.48 3.76
C PRO A 84 -4.67 -7.71 3.61
N LYS A 85 -5.42 -7.60 4.71
CA LYS A 85 -6.86 -7.90 4.75
C LYS A 85 -7.65 -7.13 3.68
N VAL A 86 -7.25 -5.89 3.40
CA VAL A 86 -7.92 -4.97 2.46
C VAL A 86 -7.90 -5.49 1.00
N TYR A 87 -6.91 -6.30 0.63
CA TYR A 87 -6.80 -6.87 -0.72
C TYR A 87 -7.37 -8.29 -0.84
N ARG A 88 -7.85 -8.87 0.27
CA ARG A 88 -8.47 -10.19 0.25
C ARG A 88 -9.85 -10.14 -0.39
N GLU A 89 -10.31 -11.29 -0.86
CA GLU A 89 -11.59 -11.46 -1.56
C GLU A 89 -12.78 -10.79 -0.87
N GLY A 90 -12.88 -10.90 0.46
CA GLY A 90 -13.99 -10.30 1.22
C GLY A 90 -14.07 -8.78 1.14
N TRP A 91 -12.94 -8.08 0.97
CA TRP A 91 -12.95 -6.63 0.74
C TRP A 91 -13.13 -6.30 -0.74
N ARG A 92 -12.63 -7.14 -1.65
CA ARG A 92 -12.87 -6.97 -3.10
C ARG A 92 -14.37 -6.98 -3.43
N THR A 93 -15.16 -7.83 -2.79
CA THR A 93 -16.62 -7.84 -2.98
C THR A 93 -17.29 -6.56 -2.50
N VAL A 94 -16.80 -5.97 -1.39
CA VAL A 94 -17.28 -4.68 -0.88
C VAL A 94 -16.95 -3.55 -1.88
N PHE A 95 -15.72 -3.51 -2.39
CA PHE A 95 -15.33 -2.53 -3.40
C PHE A 95 -16.10 -2.67 -4.71
N ASN A 96 -16.42 -3.90 -5.12
CA ASN A 96 -17.25 -4.16 -6.30
C ASN A 96 -18.73 -3.76 -6.10
N ALA A 97 -19.23 -3.78 -4.86
CA ALA A 97 -20.61 -3.38 -4.55
C ALA A 97 -20.79 -1.86 -4.60
N ASP A 98 -20.00 -1.12 -3.81
CA ASP A 98 -19.92 0.34 -3.92
C ASP A 98 -18.59 0.84 -3.32
N PRO A 99 -17.66 1.36 -4.14
CA PRO A 99 -16.38 1.87 -3.64
C PRO A 99 -16.51 3.23 -2.93
N ASN A 100 -17.64 3.94 -3.04
CA ASN A 100 -17.86 5.27 -2.47
C ASN A 100 -18.22 5.25 -0.99
N VAL A 101 -18.76 4.15 -0.48
CA VAL A 101 -19.08 3.97 0.96
C VAL A 101 -17.86 3.58 1.78
N VAL A 102 -16.72 3.36 1.12
CA VAL A 102 -15.50 2.88 1.73
C VAL A 102 -14.59 4.05 2.09
N ASP A 103 -14.14 4.09 3.35
CA ASP A 103 -13.15 5.04 3.85
C ASP A 103 -11.74 4.49 3.58
N LEU A 104 -11.09 5.01 2.53
CA LEU A 104 -9.75 4.54 2.14
C LEU A 104 -8.70 5.03 3.13
N HIS A 105 -8.83 6.26 3.63
CA HIS A 105 -7.89 6.86 4.56
C HIS A 105 -7.71 6.02 5.84
N LYS A 106 -8.81 5.49 6.40
CA LYS A 106 -8.76 4.61 7.57
C LYS A 106 -8.15 3.24 7.31
N MET A 107 -8.18 2.76 6.08
CA MET A 107 -7.63 1.45 5.71
C MET A 107 -6.15 1.50 5.30
N GLY A 108 -5.64 2.71 5.08
CA GLY A 108 -4.29 2.98 4.64
C GLY A 108 -4.35 4.19 3.71
N PRO A 109 -3.67 5.31 4.02
CA PRO A 109 -3.71 6.51 3.19
C PRO A 109 -3.08 6.33 1.80
N TYR A 110 -2.51 5.15 1.52
CA TYR A 110 -1.88 4.79 0.24
C TYR A 110 -2.44 3.48 -0.35
N TYR A 111 -3.77 3.27 -0.32
CA TYR A 111 -4.44 2.08 -0.87
C TYR A 111 -4.04 1.75 -2.32
N TYR A 112 -4.01 2.75 -3.21
CA TYR A 112 -3.66 2.54 -4.61
C TYR A 112 -2.16 2.30 -4.80
N GLY A 113 -1.33 3.06 -4.07
CA GLY A 113 0.12 2.89 -4.07
C GLY A 113 0.52 1.51 -3.56
N LEU A 114 0.09 1.16 -2.34
CA LEU A 114 0.36 -0.12 -1.71
C LEU A 114 -0.14 -1.29 -2.58
N GLY A 115 -1.35 -1.18 -3.14
CA GLY A 115 -1.92 -2.21 -4.00
C GLY A 115 -1.10 -2.43 -5.26
N SER A 116 -0.56 -1.37 -5.86
CA SER A 116 0.34 -1.48 -7.01
C SER A 116 1.67 -2.10 -6.61
N GLN A 117 2.18 -1.78 -5.42
CA GLN A 117 3.41 -2.36 -4.90
C GLN A 117 3.26 -3.84 -4.54
N MET A 118 2.06 -4.30 -4.14
CA MET A 118 1.78 -5.72 -3.89
C MET A 118 1.98 -6.59 -5.13
N LEU A 119 1.81 -6.03 -6.33
CA LEU A 119 1.99 -6.76 -7.59
C LEU A 119 3.44 -7.22 -7.83
N HIS A 120 4.43 -6.73 -7.06
CA HIS A 120 5.81 -7.25 -7.09
C HIS A 120 5.93 -8.65 -6.53
N PHE A 121 5.05 -9.00 -5.59
CA PHE A 121 5.04 -10.31 -4.98
C PHE A 121 4.23 -11.24 -5.89
N ASP A 122 4.80 -12.39 -6.26
CA ASP A 122 4.10 -13.39 -7.05
C ASP A 122 2.97 -13.99 -6.20
N SER A 123 1.74 -13.54 -6.49
CA SER A 123 0.51 -14.07 -5.92
C SER A 123 -0.45 -14.45 -7.06
N PRO A 124 -1.17 -15.58 -6.96
CA PRO A 124 -2.17 -15.95 -7.95
C PRO A 124 -3.32 -14.92 -8.04
N GLU A 125 -3.51 -14.10 -7.00
CA GLU A 125 -4.58 -13.11 -6.89
C GLU A 125 -4.22 -11.72 -7.49
N ASN A 126 -3.02 -11.59 -8.07
CA ASN A 126 -2.56 -10.34 -8.68
C ASN A 126 -3.49 -9.77 -9.76
N PRO A 127 -4.04 -10.56 -10.71
CA PRO A 127 -4.94 -10.00 -11.73
C PRO A 127 -6.23 -9.47 -11.12
N GLU A 128 -6.81 -10.16 -10.12
CA GLU A 128 -8.02 -9.70 -9.42
C GLU A 128 -7.76 -8.44 -8.59
N ILE A 129 -6.58 -8.33 -7.95
CA ILE A 129 -6.18 -7.12 -7.21
C ILE A 129 -6.05 -5.94 -8.17
N ALA A 130 -5.32 -6.10 -9.28
CA ALA A 130 -5.15 -5.04 -10.28
C ALA A 130 -6.51 -4.60 -10.86
N GLN A 131 -7.40 -5.55 -11.15
CA GLN A 131 -8.76 -5.24 -11.62
C GLN A 131 -9.57 -4.48 -10.55
N THR A 132 -9.50 -4.91 -9.29
CA THR A 132 -10.24 -4.26 -8.19
C THR A 132 -9.75 -2.83 -7.97
N LEU A 133 -8.44 -2.58 -8.01
CA LEU A 133 -7.85 -1.24 -7.91
C LEU A 133 -8.40 -0.32 -9.01
N LEU A 134 -8.39 -0.79 -10.26
CA LEU A 134 -8.90 -0.04 -11.40
C LEU A 134 -10.41 0.25 -11.28
N GLN A 135 -11.22 -0.76 -10.96
CA GLN A 135 -12.67 -0.59 -10.82
C GLN A 135 -13.02 0.34 -9.66
N THR A 136 -12.29 0.26 -8.55
CA THR A 136 -12.47 1.15 -7.39
C THR A 136 -12.19 2.60 -7.78
N PHE A 137 -11.11 2.85 -8.56
CA PHE A 137 -10.79 4.19 -9.05
C PHE A 137 -11.88 4.73 -9.99
N VAL A 138 -12.29 3.95 -10.98
CA VAL A 138 -13.34 4.32 -11.94
C VAL A 138 -14.67 4.60 -11.24
N GLY A 139 -15.07 3.77 -10.28
CA GLY A 139 -16.32 3.93 -9.54
C GLY A 139 -16.37 5.16 -8.63
N ARG A 140 -15.20 5.65 -8.15
CA ARG A 140 -15.09 6.87 -7.33
C ARG A 140 -14.82 8.13 -8.16
N PHE A 141 -14.33 7.97 -9.38
CA PHE A 141 -13.89 9.07 -10.24
C PHE A 141 -14.95 10.17 -10.41
N ARG A 142 -16.20 9.80 -10.72
CA ARG A 142 -17.28 10.77 -10.91
C ARG A 142 -17.54 11.60 -9.65
N ARG A 143 -17.65 10.95 -8.49
CA ARG A 143 -17.90 11.64 -7.21
C ARG A 143 -16.74 12.57 -6.85
N ASN A 144 -15.51 12.11 -7.05
CA ASN A 144 -14.31 12.90 -6.80
C ASN A 144 -14.25 14.13 -7.72
N MET A 145 -14.56 13.96 -9.02
CA MET A 145 -14.59 15.04 -10.01
C MET A 145 -15.68 16.08 -9.70
N ASP A 146 -16.92 15.62 -9.48
CA ASP A 146 -18.05 16.52 -9.20
C ASP A 146 -17.79 17.36 -7.92
N SER A 147 -17.15 16.74 -6.92
CA SER A 147 -16.81 17.39 -5.66
C SER A 147 -15.63 18.35 -5.80
N SER A 148 -14.59 18.00 -6.57
CA SER A 148 -13.43 18.88 -6.76
C SER A 148 -13.77 20.16 -7.53
N GLN A 149 -14.76 20.08 -8.42
CA GLN A 149 -15.28 21.23 -9.17
C GLN A 149 -16.38 22.02 -8.42
N ASN A 150 -16.71 21.63 -7.18
CA ASN A 150 -17.81 22.20 -6.41
C ASN A 150 -19.14 22.24 -7.20
N ALA A 151 -19.41 21.23 -8.05
CA ALA A 151 -20.56 21.24 -8.97
C ALA A 151 -21.92 21.40 -8.25
N TYR A 152 -21.99 20.97 -6.99
CA TYR A 152 -23.20 21.00 -6.16
C TYR A 152 -23.11 21.97 -4.96
N ASN A 153 -22.02 22.74 -4.81
CA ASN A 153 -21.76 23.61 -3.64
C ASN A 153 -21.90 22.88 -2.28
N GLU A 154 -21.49 21.60 -2.23
CA GLU A 154 -21.51 20.79 -1.02
C GLU A 154 -20.24 20.98 -0.17
N ASP A 155 -20.31 20.74 1.13
CA ASP A 155 -19.13 20.68 1.99
C ASP A 155 -18.30 19.43 1.65
N THR A 156 -17.12 19.64 1.09
CA THR A 156 -16.22 18.58 0.62
C THR A 156 -15.33 18.00 1.72
N SER A 157 -15.33 18.59 2.93
CA SER A 157 -14.44 18.20 4.03
C SER A 157 -14.57 16.72 4.39
N ALA A 158 -15.81 16.24 4.53
CA ALA A 158 -16.10 14.84 4.86
C ALA A 158 -15.76 13.85 3.74
N LEU A 159 -15.69 14.30 2.49
CA LEU A 159 -15.21 13.47 1.38
C LEU A 159 -13.69 13.38 1.41
N VAL A 160 -13.01 14.51 1.57
CA VAL A 160 -11.53 14.61 1.58
C VAL A 160 -10.92 13.72 2.65
N GLU A 161 -11.52 13.68 3.85
CA GLU A 161 -11.06 12.81 4.96
C GLU A 161 -11.09 11.31 4.63
N ARG A 162 -11.81 10.90 3.58
CA ARG A 162 -12.01 9.49 3.18
C ARG A 162 -11.26 9.12 1.91
N LEU A 163 -10.54 10.06 1.33
CA LEU A 163 -9.77 9.87 0.11
C LEU A 163 -8.39 9.28 0.42
N ASP A 164 -7.87 8.59 -0.58
CA ASP A 164 -6.47 8.20 -0.64
C ASP A 164 -5.58 9.43 -0.93
N SER A 165 -4.29 9.36 -0.55
CA SER A 165 -3.26 10.34 -0.89
C SER A 165 -3.24 10.64 -2.40
N THR A 166 -3.29 9.60 -3.24
CA THR A 166 -3.32 9.73 -4.71
C THR A 166 -4.52 10.56 -5.20
N CYS A 167 -5.64 10.53 -4.46
CA CYS A 167 -6.86 11.27 -4.81
C CYS A 167 -6.94 12.65 -4.15
N THR A 168 -6.00 13.00 -3.25
CA THR A 168 -5.95 14.30 -2.55
C THR A 168 -4.91 15.26 -3.12
N LEU A 169 -4.05 14.79 -4.03
CA LEU A 169 -3.09 15.63 -4.75
C LEU A 169 -3.81 16.74 -5.53
N LYS A 170 -3.52 17.99 -5.13
CA LYS A 170 -3.90 19.24 -5.78
C LYS A 170 -2.74 19.78 -6.61
#